data_AF-A0A2H0YQ95-F1
#
_entry.id   AF-A0A2H0YQ95-F1
#
_cell.length_a   1.000
_cell.length_b   1.000
_cell.length_c   1.000
_cell.angle_alpha   90.00
_cell.angle_beta   90.00
_cell.angle_gamma   90.00
#
_symmetry.space_group_name_H-M   'P 1'
#
loop_
_entity.id
_entity.type
_entity.pdbx_description
1 polymer ?
#
loop_
_entity_poly.entity_id
_entity_poly.type
_entity_poly.pdbx_seq_one_letter_code
_entity_poly.pdbx_strand_id
1 'polypeptide(L)'
;MTDNMTELHPQHEAVRSEIAEAKLSDPEHHDLKQLPPPHIHWLKRIGLGLIGLVLLVVIVFAIGYLRFSWQKGILLQPAKILSYPVAIVGGTWLSYYDYQVDVPNVKQYIERNSPPDASVTRQMSVDVYTRKIILNKMIGEEIINKIAKAEGVSVSESDIQASYDSYVQQSGTSAAEIETYIKTLYNWSVAEFKQKLVKPQAIQEALAKAYFAEVKKQVEQLRNSIATDPKTFGDVAKKESNDPSASNGGLLEAMNTAALKTNYADSITAIETLKVGEISAVLETSRGYEIVYLEKRVAAAKKADGEMFTLRRLVKTPGFNTWLQDQVNAEIKKNRVILFEPRFRWMADCGILTKTEQDCTTTSAN
;
A
#
# COMPACT_ATOMS: atom_id res chain seq x y z
N MET A 1 -2.43 -90.75 0.18
CA MET A 1 -1.10 -90.57 0.80
C MET A 1 -1.33 -89.67 2.01
N THR A 2 -1.84 -90.29 3.08
CA THR A 2 -1.08 -90.70 4.29
C THR A 2 -0.73 -89.45 5.10
N ASP A 3 -1.60 -89.03 6.01
CA ASP A 3 -1.78 -89.59 7.36
C ASP A 3 -0.52 -89.46 8.20
N ASN A 4 -0.55 -88.59 9.21
CA ASN A 4 0.19 -88.81 10.45
C ASN A 4 -0.37 -87.97 11.61
N MET A 5 -1.26 -88.61 12.36
CA MET A 5 -1.10 -88.87 13.80
C MET A 5 -0.79 -87.68 14.73
N THR A 6 -1.87 -87.20 15.34
CA THR A 6 -2.08 -87.06 16.78
C THR A 6 -1.00 -87.66 17.70
N GLU A 7 -0.45 -86.83 18.60
CA GLU A 7 -0.18 -87.23 19.99
C GLU A 7 -0.04 -85.99 20.87
N LEU A 8 -1.11 -85.67 21.62
CA LEU A 8 -1.11 -84.69 22.70
C LEU A 8 -0.50 -85.34 23.94
N HIS A 9 0.56 -84.75 24.47
CA HIS A 9 1.29 -85.25 25.63
C HIS A 9 0.55 -84.94 26.96
N PRO A 10 0.46 -85.86 27.94
CA PRO A 10 -0.54 -85.84 29.02
C PRO A 10 -0.18 -84.97 30.24
N GLN A 11 0.55 -83.87 30.05
CA GLN A 11 1.11 -83.07 31.17
C GLN A 11 0.46 -81.69 31.34
N HIS A 12 -0.48 -81.32 30.48
CA HIS A 12 -1.14 -80.01 30.53
C HIS A 12 -2.50 -79.99 31.25
N GLU A 13 -2.97 -81.14 31.75
CA GLU A 13 -4.24 -81.23 32.46
C GLU A 13 -4.09 -81.13 33.99
N ALA A 14 -2.90 -81.47 34.52
CA ALA A 14 -2.59 -81.35 35.95
C ALA A 14 -2.28 -79.89 36.41
N VAL A 15 -1.85 -79.03 35.49
CA VAL A 15 -1.60 -77.59 35.80
C VAL A 15 -2.90 -76.79 35.84
N ARG A 16 -3.98 -77.28 35.21
CA ARG A 16 -5.29 -76.61 35.22
C ARG A 16 -6.08 -76.87 36.51
N SER A 17 -5.78 -77.93 37.27
CA SER A 17 -6.47 -78.22 38.53
C SER A 17 -5.88 -77.52 39.76
N GLU A 18 -4.61 -77.09 39.74
CA GLU A 18 -4.02 -76.29 40.85
C GLU A 18 -4.37 -74.80 40.79
N ILE A 19 -4.73 -74.28 39.62
CA ILE A 19 -5.14 -72.86 39.45
C ILE A 19 -6.63 -72.66 39.84
N ALA A 20 -7.41 -73.74 39.92
CA ALA A 20 -8.85 -73.68 40.23
C ALA A 20 -9.17 -73.61 41.74
N GLU A 21 -8.19 -73.79 42.64
CA GLU A 21 -8.41 -73.77 44.10
C GLU A 21 -7.67 -72.67 44.87
N ALA A 22 -6.98 -71.75 44.18
CA ALA A 22 -6.53 -70.52 44.83
C ALA A 22 -7.71 -69.54 44.95
N LYS A 23 -8.46 -69.65 46.06
CA LYS A 23 -9.36 -68.59 46.53
C LYS A 23 -8.57 -67.27 46.63
N LEU A 24 -8.62 -66.44 45.59
CA LEU A 24 -8.27 -65.03 45.73
C LEU A 24 -9.30 -64.42 46.68
N SER A 25 -8.83 -63.98 47.85
CA SER A 25 -9.56 -63.11 48.75
C SER A 25 -10.13 -61.92 47.97
N ASP A 26 -11.39 -61.61 48.23
CA ASP A 26 -12.18 -60.51 47.66
C ASP A 26 -11.32 -59.23 47.55
N PRO A 27 -11.19 -58.60 46.37
CA PRO A 27 -10.41 -57.38 46.25
C PRO A 27 -11.11 -56.27 47.04
N GLU A 28 -10.42 -55.76 48.05
CA GLU A 28 -10.86 -54.59 48.82
C GLU A 28 -11.25 -53.48 47.81
N HIS A 29 -12.52 -53.05 47.84
CA HIS A 29 -12.99 -51.93 47.02
C HIS A 29 -12.31 -50.64 47.49
N HIS A 30 -11.11 -50.37 47.00
CA HIS A 30 -10.48 -49.06 47.13
C HIS A 30 -11.28 -48.06 46.30
N ASP A 31 -12.00 -47.18 47.00
CA ASP A 31 -12.76 -46.08 46.42
C ASP A 31 -11.82 -45.11 45.70
N LEU A 32 -11.75 -45.21 44.36
CA LEU A 32 -10.92 -44.38 43.49
C LEU A 32 -11.29 -42.88 43.54
N LYS A 33 -12.34 -42.49 44.29
CA LYS A 33 -12.73 -41.08 44.49
C LYS A 33 -11.87 -40.33 45.51
N GLN A 34 -10.97 -41.00 46.24
CA GLN A 34 -10.06 -40.35 47.19
C GLN A 34 -8.64 -40.08 46.67
N LEU A 35 -8.41 -40.17 45.35
CA LEU A 35 -7.14 -39.68 44.80
C LEU A 35 -7.14 -38.14 44.87
N PRO A 36 -6.17 -37.51 45.58
CA PRO A 36 -6.05 -36.06 45.57
C PRO A 36 -5.86 -35.59 44.12
N PRO A 37 -6.46 -34.46 43.70
CA PRO A 37 -6.33 -33.98 42.34
C PRO A 37 -4.84 -33.93 41.97
N PRO A 38 -4.42 -34.45 40.81
CA PRO A 38 -3.01 -34.53 40.46
C PRO A 38 -2.41 -33.13 40.57
N HIS A 39 -1.32 -33.01 41.33
CA HIS A 39 -0.66 -31.75 41.64
C HIS A 39 0.10 -31.25 40.38
N ILE A 40 -0.64 -30.89 39.31
CA ILE A 40 -0.17 -30.50 37.95
C ILE A 40 0.64 -29.18 37.96
N HIS A 41 0.86 -28.57 39.12
CA HIS A 41 1.63 -27.33 39.27
C HIS A 41 3.06 -27.42 38.72
N TRP A 42 3.69 -28.61 38.72
CA TRP A 42 5.03 -28.80 38.14
C TRP A 42 5.02 -28.75 36.60
N LEU A 43 4.00 -29.31 35.95
CA LEU A 43 3.78 -29.18 34.49
C LEU A 43 3.52 -27.72 34.09
N LYS A 44 2.76 -26.97 34.91
CA LYS A 44 2.56 -25.52 34.71
C LYS A 44 3.88 -24.75 34.83
N ARG A 45 4.76 -25.11 35.79
CA ARG A 45 6.09 -24.50 35.97
C ARG A 45 7.04 -24.83 34.81
N ILE A 46 7.03 -26.06 34.32
CA ILE A 46 7.79 -26.45 33.11
C ILE A 46 7.27 -25.69 31.89
N GLY A 47 5.95 -25.61 31.71
CA GLY A 47 5.34 -24.84 30.62
C GLY A 47 5.73 -23.36 30.66
N LEU A 48 5.64 -22.71 31.83
CA LEU A 48 6.10 -21.34 32.04
C LEU A 48 7.60 -21.17 31.79
N GLY A 49 8.42 -22.13 32.21
CA GLY A 49 9.86 -22.13 31.96
C GLY A 49 10.21 -22.25 30.47
N LEU A 50 9.49 -23.11 29.73
CA LEU A 50 9.66 -23.25 28.28
C LEU A 50 9.22 -21.98 27.54
N ILE A 51 8.10 -21.36 27.93
CA ILE A 51 7.69 -20.06 27.39
C ILE A 51 8.76 -19.00 27.65
N GLY A 52 9.29 -18.93 28.88
CA GLY A 52 10.37 -18.01 29.23
C GLY A 52 11.64 -18.23 28.41
N LEU A 53 12.02 -19.49 28.17
CA LEU A 53 13.16 -19.84 27.33
C LEU A 53 12.94 -19.44 25.87
N VAL A 54 11.75 -19.70 25.32
CA VAL A 54 11.40 -19.29 23.95
C VAL A 54 11.44 -17.77 23.83
N LEU A 55 10.86 -17.04 24.78
CA LEU A 55 10.92 -15.57 24.81
C LEU A 55 12.37 -15.06 24.90
N LEU A 56 13.22 -15.70 25.71
CA LEU A 56 14.63 -15.35 25.81
C LEU A 56 15.37 -15.57 24.48
N VAL A 57 15.12 -16.69 23.80
CA VAL A 57 15.68 -16.96 22.46
C VAL A 57 15.19 -15.90 21.46
N VAL A 58 13.90 -15.56 21.46
CA VAL A 58 13.34 -14.51 20.60
C VAL A 58 14.03 -13.16 20.86
N ILE A 59 14.26 -12.80 22.12
CA ILE A 59 14.95 -11.56 22.50
C ILE A 59 16.42 -11.59 22.05
N VAL A 60 17.14 -12.70 22.25
CA VAL A 60 18.54 -12.85 21.82
C VAL A 60 18.66 -12.69 20.30
N PHE A 61 17.77 -13.33 19.54
CA PHE A 61 17.75 -13.18 18.09
C PHE A 61 17.38 -11.75 17.67
N ALA A 62 16.38 -11.11 18.31
CA ALA A 62 16.06 -9.70 18.07
C ALA A 62 17.27 -8.78 18.29
N ILE A 63 18.00 -8.95 19.39
CA ILE A 63 19.23 -8.20 19.68
C ILE A 63 20.31 -8.53 18.64
N GLY A 64 20.48 -9.80 18.28
CA GLY A 64 21.40 -10.25 17.24
C GLY A 64 21.15 -9.55 15.90
N TYR A 65 19.90 -9.45 15.49
CA TYR A 65 19.49 -8.75 14.26
C TYR A 65 19.72 -7.25 14.35
N LEU A 66 19.16 -6.61 15.38
CA LEU A 66 19.11 -5.15 15.49
C LEU A 66 20.46 -4.54 15.89
N ARG A 67 21.28 -5.25 16.69
CA ARG A 67 22.53 -4.70 17.23
C ARG A 67 23.78 -5.33 16.62
N PHE A 68 23.77 -6.64 16.42
CA PHE A 68 24.95 -7.39 15.96
C PHE A 68 24.91 -7.75 14.47
N SER A 69 23.93 -7.22 13.72
CA SER A 69 23.81 -7.40 12.27
C SER A 69 23.83 -8.87 11.82
N TRP A 70 23.10 -9.74 12.51
CA TRP A 70 22.89 -11.15 12.10
C TRP A 70 22.06 -11.25 10.79
N GLN A 71 22.64 -10.82 9.66
CA GLN A 71 21.93 -10.50 8.43
C GLN A 71 22.15 -11.52 7.30
N LYS A 72 22.88 -12.62 7.55
CA LYS A 72 23.33 -13.55 6.51
C LYS A 72 23.14 -15.01 6.90
N GLY A 73 22.92 -15.86 5.89
CA GLY A 73 22.93 -17.32 6.03
C GLY A 73 21.84 -17.86 6.96
N ILE A 74 22.18 -18.91 7.71
CA ILE A 74 21.24 -19.62 8.60
C ILE A 74 20.68 -18.71 9.70
N LEU A 75 21.41 -17.65 10.06
CA LEU A 75 20.99 -16.70 11.07
C LEU A 75 19.82 -15.83 10.60
N LEU A 76 19.54 -15.70 9.29
CA LEU A 76 18.40 -14.91 8.80
C LEU A 76 17.06 -15.67 8.84
N GLN A 77 17.10 -17.00 8.77
CA GLN A 77 15.88 -17.83 8.65
C GLN A 77 14.89 -17.66 9.81
N PRO A 78 15.32 -17.57 11.09
CA PRO A 78 14.39 -17.31 12.19
C PRO A 78 13.63 -15.98 12.05
N ALA A 79 14.19 -14.98 11.36
CA ALA A 79 13.50 -13.71 11.11
C ALA A 79 12.33 -13.81 10.14
N LYS A 80 12.32 -14.83 9.27
CA LYS A 80 11.18 -15.13 8.40
C LYS A 80 9.97 -15.64 9.19
N ILE A 81 10.22 -16.42 10.25
CA ILE A 81 9.18 -17.07 11.06
C ILE A 81 8.67 -16.12 12.15
N LEU A 82 9.59 -15.40 12.80
CA LEU A 82 9.27 -14.55 13.95
C LEU A 82 8.93 -13.10 13.57
N SER A 83 8.93 -12.79 12.25
CA SER A 83 8.54 -11.51 11.66
C SER A 83 9.04 -10.28 12.42
N TYR A 84 10.32 -10.28 12.82
CA TYR A 84 10.88 -9.18 13.60
C TYR A 84 10.68 -7.83 12.89
N PRO A 85 10.28 -6.77 13.60
CA PRO A 85 10.04 -5.48 12.97
C PRO A 85 11.37 -4.74 12.73
N VAL A 86 11.60 -4.26 11.51
CA VAL A 86 12.60 -3.20 11.24
C VAL A 86 12.03 -1.82 11.59
N ALA A 87 10.71 -1.67 11.45
CA ALA A 87 9.96 -0.49 11.85
C ALA A 87 8.51 -0.87 12.17
N ILE A 88 7.81 -0.02 12.91
CA ILE A 88 6.36 -0.11 13.15
C ILE A 88 5.72 1.19 12.70
N VAL A 89 4.65 1.11 11.90
CA VAL A 89 3.87 2.27 11.43
C VAL A 89 2.43 2.10 11.89
N GLY A 90 2.00 2.88 12.89
CA GLY A 90 0.61 2.84 13.37
C GLY A 90 0.14 1.44 13.79
N GLY A 91 1.02 0.66 14.43
CA GLY A 91 0.75 -0.71 14.86
C GLY A 91 1.07 -1.81 13.83
N THR A 92 1.29 -1.47 12.56
CA THR A 92 1.71 -2.45 11.54
C THR A 92 3.21 -2.69 11.61
N TRP A 93 3.62 -3.96 11.62
CA TRP A 93 5.03 -4.35 11.69
C TRP A 93 5.61 -4.45 10.28
N LEU A 94 6.69 -3.73 10.03
CA LEU A 94 7.46 -3.85 8.80
C LEU A 94 8.55 -4.90 8.99
N SER A 95 8.54 -5.95 8.18
CA SER A 95 9.39 -7.13 8.31
C SER A 95 10.88 -6.82 8.09
N TYR A 96 11.71 -7.18 9.08
CA TYR A 96 13.17 -7.12 8.97
C TYR A 96 13.71 -8.11 7.93
N TYR A 97 13.04 -9.26 7.76
CA TYR A 97 13.43 -10.22 6.73
C TYR A 97 13.33 -9.61 5.32
N ASP A 98 12.18 -8.99 5.00
CA ASP A 98 11.95 -8.36 3.70
C ASP A 98 12.94 -7.23 3.46
N TYR A 99 13.17 -6.41 4.50
CA TYR A 99 14.19 -5.37 4.48
C TYR A 99 15.59 -5.90 4.14
N GLN A 100 16.04 -7.01 4.73
CA GLN A 100 17.38 -7.55 4.46
C GLN A 100 17.48 -8.23 3.10
N VAL A 101 16.42 -8.86 2.63
CA VAL A 101 16.41 -9.54 1.32
C VAL A 101 16.40 -8.55 0.16
N ASP A 102 15.79 -7.38 0.33
CA ASP A 102 15.70 -6.39 -0.75
C ASP A 102 16.98 -5.55 -0.92
N VAL A 103 17.82 -5.43 0.14
CA VAL A 103 19.05 -4.61 0.10
C VAL A 103 20.03 -5.03 -0.99
N PRO A 104 20.43 -6.30 -1.13
CA PRO A 104 21.42 -6.70 -2.14
C PRO A 104 20.97 -6.40 -3.57
N ASN A 105 19.69 -6.63 -3.88
CA ASN A 105 19.13 -6.46 -5.23
C ASN A 105 19.19 -4.99 -5.66
N VAL A 106 18.75 -4.08 -4.78
CA VAL A 106 18.79 -2.64 -5.05
C VAL A 106 20.22 -2.10 -5.03
N LYS A 107 21.08 -2.61 -4.13
CA LYS A 107 22.47 -2.21 -4.02
C LYS A 107 23.25 -2.50 -5.30
N GLN A 108 23.10 -3.69 -5.86
CA GLN A 108 23.77 -4.08 -7.10
C GLN A 108 23.37 -3.15 -8.27
N TYR A 109 22.08 -2.81 -8.37
CA TYR A 109 21.60 -1.86 -9.36
C TYR A 109 22.22 -0.46 -9.17
N ILE A 110 22.26 0.05 -7.94
CA ILE A 110 22.85 1.36 -7.64
C ILE A 110 24.36 1.37 -7.92
N GLU A 111 25.09 0.32 -7.55
CA GLU A 111 26.54 0.22 -7.77
C GLU A 111 26.89 0.18 -9.27
N ARG A 112 26.10 -0.52 -10.08
CA ARG A 112 26.30 -0.60 -11.53
C ARG A 112 26.01 0.72 -12.25
N ASN A 113 25.10 1.53 -11.73
CA ASN A 113 24.62 2.76 -12.38
C ASN A 113 25.12 4.06 -11.72
N SER A 114 25.89 3.99 -10.63
CA SER A 114 26.46 5.18 -9.97
C SER A 114 27.85 5.51 -10.53
N PRO A 115 28.21 6.80 -10.70
CA PRO A 115 29.58 7.18 -10.97
C PRO A 115 30.49 6.82 -9.78
N PRO A 116 31.81 6.62 -10.01
CA PRO A 116 32.74 6.14 -8.98
C PRO A 116 32.81 6.99 -7.69
N ASP A 117 32.56 8.30 -7.81
CA ASP A 117 32.62 9.28 -6.71
C ASP A 117 31.28 9.51 -6.00
N ALA A 118 30.20 8.85 -6.43
CA ALA A 118 28.85 9.12 -5.94
C ALA A 118 28.68 8.92 -4.41
N SER A 119 29.50 8.09 -3.76
CA SER A 119 29.46 7.92 -2.30
C SER A 119 30.00 9.13 -1.53
N VAL A 120 30.97 9.85 -2.11
CA VAL A 120 31.54 11.09 -1.54
C VAL A 120 30.50 12.21 -1.63
N THR A 121 29.89 12.39 -2.80
CA THR A 121 28.82 13.38 -3.01
C THR A 121 27.60 13.13 -2.12
N ARG A 122 27.22 11.86 -1.93
CA ARG A 122 26.08 11.47 -1.06
C ARG A 122 26.41 11.52 0.43
N GLN A 123 27.68 11.67 0.82
CA GLN A 123 28.15 11.60 2.22
C GLN A 123 27.74 10.30 2.95
N MET A 124 27.52 9.21 2.21
CA MET A 124 27.15 7.92 2.75
C MET A 124 27.61 6.77 1.87
N SER A 125 27.92 5.63 2.48
CA SER A 125 28.20 4.42 1.73
C SER A 125 26.96 3.97 0.96
N VAL A 126 27.18 3.30 -0.17
CA VAL A 126 26.08 2.78 -1.00
C VAL A 126 25.18 1.84 -0.18
N ASP A 127 25.76 1.02 0.70
CA ASP A 127 25.00 0.14 1.59
C ASP A 127 24.02 0.90 2.49
N VAL A 128 24.49 1.98 3.12
CA VAL A 128 23.66 2.82 4.01
C VAL A 128 22.59 3.54 3.20
N TYR A 129 22.92 4.05 2.01
CA TYR A 129 21.97 4.70 1.12
C TYR A 129 20.84 3.75 0.67
N THR A 130 21.20 2.56 0.19
CA THR A 130 20.23 1.54 -0.25
C THR A 130 19.29 1.16 0.88
N ARG A 131 19.85 0.93 2.08
CA ARG A 131 19.08 0.64 3.29
C ARG A 131 18.10 1.75 3.65
N LYS A 132 18.52 3.02 3.53
CA LYS A 132 17.63 4.17 3.75
C LYS A 132 16.49 4.20 2.74
N ILE A 133 16.78 3.99 1.45
CA ILE A 133 15.76 3.98 0.39
C ILE A 133 14.72 2.90 0.64
N ILE A 134 15.16 1.66 0.88
CA ILE A 134 14.24 0.53 1.07
C ILE A 134 13.35 0.77 2.29
N LEU A 135 13.92 1.24 3.39
CA LEU A 135 13.14 1.48 4.60
C LEU A 135 12.16 2.66 4.43
N ASN A 136 12.57 3.75 3.75
CA ASN A 136 11.65 4.82 3.36
C ASN A 136 10.53 4.30 2.45
N LYS A 137 10.85 3.44 1.47
CA LYS A 137 9.86 2.80 0.58
C LYS A 137 8.86 1.98 1.39
N MET A 138 9.32 1.09 2.26
CA MET A 138 8.45 0.24 3.08
C MET A 138 7.54 1.07 4.01
N ILE A 139 8.08 2.13 4.63
CA ILE A 139 7.29 3.04 5.47
C ILE A 139 6.26 3.80 4.62
N GLY A 140 6.68 4.35 3.48
CA GLY A 140 5.81 5.08 2.55
C GLY A 140 4.69 4.20 1.99
N GLU A 141 4.99 2.96 1.60
CA GLU A 141 3.98 1.99 1.14
C GLU A 141 2.95 1.69 2.22
N GLU A 142 3.38 1.49 3.47
CA GLU A 142 2.43 1.26 4.57
C GLU A 142 1.60 2.50 4.88
N ILE A 143 2.16 3.71 4.78
CA ILE A 143 1.41 4.95 4.90
C ILE A 143 0.35 5.05 3.79
N ILE A 144 0.73 4.77 2.54
CA ILE A 144 -0.20 4.77 1.40
C ILE A 144 -1.29 3.70 1.58
N ASN A 145 -0.97 2.53 2.11
CA ASN A 145 -1.97 1.51 2.43
C ASN A 145 -2.99 2.02 3.47
N LYS A 146 -2.54 2.79 4.47
CA LYS A 146 -3.42 3.40 5.46
C LYS A 146 -4.29 4.50 4.85
N ILE A 147 -3.74 5.33 3.97
CA ILE A 147 -4.50 6.33 3.20
C ILE A 147 -5.56 5.63 2.36
N ALA A 148 -5.19 4.61 1.58
CA ALA A 148 -6.13 3.83 0.77
C ALA A 148 -7.27 3.27 1.61
N LYS A 149 -6.97 2.67 2.77
CA LYS A 149 -7.99 2.19 3.69
C LYS A 149 -8.90 3.30 4.23
N ALA A 150 -8.36 4.47 4.54
CA ALA A 150 -9.12 5.62 5.03
C ALA A 150 -10.06 6.19 3.95
N GLU A 151 -9.61 6.21 2.70
CA GLU A 151 -10.37 6.63 1.52
C GLU A 151 -11.34 5.54 1.00
N GLY A 152 -11.41 4.38 1.67
CA GLY A 152 -12.24 3.26 1.23
C GLY A 152 -11.77 2.59 -0.07
N VAL A 153 -10.52 2.82 -0.46
CA VAL A 153 -9.88 2.21 -1.63
C VAL A 153 -9.28 0.87 -1.25
N SER A 154 -9.69 -0.18 -1.96
CA SER A 154 -9.13 -1.52 -1.84
C SER A 154 -8.75 -2.07 -3.21
N VAL A 155 -7.62 -2.74 -3.29
CA VAL A 155 -7.15 -3.44 -4.50
C VAL A 155 -7.22 -4.94 -4.24
N SER A 156 -7.98 -5.65 -5.08
CA SER A 156 -8.13 -7.10 -5.04
C SER A 156 -6.98 -7.81 -5.77
N GLU A 157 -6.80 -9.11 -5.52
CA GLU A 157 -5.83 -9.92 -6.28
C GLU A 157 -6.16 -9.96 -7.78
N SER A 158 -7.44 -9.88 -8.16
CA SER A 158 -7.83 -9.73 -9.57
C SER A 158 -7.38 -8.39 -10.17
N ASP A 159 -7.41 -7.30 -9.40
CA ASP A 159 -6.93 -6.00 -9.87
C ASP A 159 -5.41 -6.02 -10.09
N ILE A 160 -4.67 -6.64 -9.17
CA ILE A 160 -3.22 -6.82 -9.29
C ILE A 160 -2.88 -7.66 -10.52
N GLN A 161 -3.64 -8.74 -10.76
CA GLN A 161 -3.48 -9.57 -11.94
C GLN A 161 -3.74 -8.78 -13.23
N ALA A 162 -4.83 -8.00 -13.29
CA ALA A 162 -5.16 -7.18 -14.46
C ALA A 162 -4.11 -6.09 -14.74
N SER A 163 -3.56 -5.45 -13.69
CA SER A 163 -2.44 -4.50 -13.83
C SER A 163 -1.19 -5.18 -14.36
N TYR A 164 -0.88 -6.40 -13.88
CA TYR A 164 0.25 -7.18 -14.40
C TYR A 164 0.05 -7.56 -15.87
N ASP A 165 -1.13 -8.04 -16.25
CA ASP A 165 -1.44 -8.42 -17.63
C ASP A 165 -1.35 -7.21 -18.57
N SER A 166 -1.79 -6.05 -18.10
CA SER A 166 -1.64 -4.77 -18.83
C SER A 166 -0.16 -4.41 -19.01
N TYR A 167 0.66 -4.60 -17.99
CA TYR A 167 2.11 -4.41 -18.08
C TYR A 167 2.74 -5.36 -19.11
N VAL A 168 2.36 -6.65 -19.11
CA VAL A 168 2.84 -7.62 -20.11
C VAL A 168 2.46 -7.17 -21.52
N GLN A 169 1.21 -6.78 -21.75
CA GLN A 169 0.74 -6.31 -23.06
C GLN A 169 1.49 -5.07 -23.55
N GLN A 170 1.76 -4.11 -22.66
CA GLN A 170 2.46 -2.86 -22.99
C GLN A 170 3.97 -3.06 -23.25
N SER A 171 4.56 -4.09 -22.65
CA SER A 171 5.99 -4.37 -22.80
C SER A 171 6.38 -4.87 -24.21
N GLY A 172 5.41 -5.37 -24.99
CA GLY A 172 5.64 -5.92 -26.32
C GLY A 172 6.42 -7.25 -26.35
N THR A 173 6.61 -7.90 -25.20
CA THR A 173 7.32 -9.18 -25.04
C THR A 173 6.42 -10.24 -24.38
N SER A 174 6.86 -11.50 -24.39
CA SER A 174 6.13 -12.62 -23.78
C SER A 174 6.19 -12.60 -22.25
N ALA A 175 5.18 -13.17 -21.59
CA ALA A 175 5.16 -13.31 -20.13
C ALA A 175 6.39 -14.09 -19.59
N ALA A 176 6.89 -15.07 -20.36
CA ALA A 176 8.05 -15.87 -20.01
C ALA A 176 9.36 -15.06 -20.05
N GLU A 177 9.51 -14.15 -21.02
CA GLU A 177 10.65 -13.23 -21.09
C GLU A 177 10.62 -12.24 -19.93
N ILE A 178 9.45 -11.72 -19.58
CA ILE A 178 9.27 -10.84 -18.42
C ILE A 178 9.62 -11.56 -17.12
N GLU A 179 9.15 -12.81 -16.94
CA GLU A 179 9.52 -13.62 -15.77
C GLU A 179 11.04 -13.81 -15.69
N THR A 180 11.69 -14.12 -16.83
CA THR A 180 13.14 -14.26 -16.90
C THR A 180 13.86 -12.96 -16.55
N TYR A 181 13.36 -11.83 -17.05
CA TYR A 181 13.88 -10.50 -16.75
C TYR A 181 13.74 -10.15 -15.26
N ILE A 182 12.57 -10.39 -14.67
CA ILE A 182 12.30 -10.16 -13.24
C ILE A 182 13.26 -11.00 -12.39
N LYS A 183 13.41 -12.29 -12.73
CA LYS A 183 14.32 -13.19 -12.03
C LYS A 183 15.78 -12.76 -12.17
N THR A 184 16.19 -12.31 -13.35
CA THR A 184 17.58 -11.92 -13.61
C THR A 184 17.95 -10.59 -12.95
N LEU A 185 17.05 -9.60 -12.96
CA LEU A 185 17.33 -8.28 -12.40
C LEU A 185 17.06 -8.16 -10.91
N TYR A 186 15.95 -8.75 -10.45
CA TYR A 186 15.46 -8.57 -9.08
C TYR A 186 15.58 -9.84 -8.25
N ASN A 187 15.90 -10.99 -8.85
CA ASN A 187 15.88 -12.30 -8.18
C ASN A 187 14.55 -12.57 -7.46
N TRP A 188 13.45 -12.09 -8.06
CA TRP A 188 12.09 -12.24 -7.58
C TRP A 188 11.31 -13.20 -8.47
N SER A 189 10.34 -13.88 -7.87
CA SER A 189 9.26 -14.54 -8.59
C SER A 189 8.25 -13.52 -9.14
N VAL A 190 7.43 -13.94 -10.10
CA VAL A 190 6.32 -13.10 -10.59
C VAL A 190 5.35 -12.72 -9.46
N ALA A 191 5.13 -13.62 -8.49
CA ALA A 191 4.29 -13.34 -7.33
C ALA A 191 4.88 -12.24 -6.44
N GLU A 192 6.19 -12.28 -6.18
CA GLU A 192 6.87 -11.22 -5.43
C GLU A 192 6.86 -9.91 -6.20
N PHE A 193 7.10 -9.93 -7.52
CA PHE A 193 7.02 -8.75 -8.36
C PHE A 193 5.62 -8.10 -8.30
N LYS A 194 4.56 -8.92 -8.37
CA LYS A 194 3.19 -8.44 -8.22
C LYS A 194 2.96 -7.76 -6.87
N GLN A 195 3.39 -8.38 -5.77
CA GLN A 195 3.16 -7.83 -4.43
C GLN A 195 4.06 -6.63 -4.08
N LYS A 196 5.31 -6.60 -4.56
CA LYS A 196 6.32 -5.57 -4.20
C LYS A 196 6.40 -4.38 -5.15
N LEU A 197 5.83 -4.49 -6.35
CA LEU A 197 5.85 -3.42 -7.36
C LEU A 197 4.47 -3.13 -7.94
N VAL A 198 3.76 -4.14 -8.45
CA VAL A 198 2.47 -3.93 -9.13
C VAL A 198 1.40 -3.47 -8.15
N LYS A 199 1.30 -4.09 -6.97
CA LYS A 199 0.29 -3.74 -5.96
C LYS A 199 0.43 -2.31 -5.43
N PRO A 200 1.62 -1.83 -4.99
CA PRO A 200 1.78 -0.43 -4.59
C PRO A 200 1.37 0.55 -5.69
N GLN A 201 1.73 0.27 -6.95
CA GLN A 201 1.33 1.09 -8.09
C GLN A 201 -0.19 1.07 -8.30
N ALA A 202 -0.82 -0.11 -8.29
CA ALA A 202 -2.27 -0.26 -8.43
C ALA A 202 -3.04 0.47 -7.33
N ILE A 203 -2.52 0.50 -6.09
CA ILE A 203 -3.13 1.27 -4.99
C ILE A 203 -3.07 2.77 -5.27
N GLN A 204 -1.93 3.30 -5.72
CA GLN A 204 -1.80 4.72 -6.07
C GLN A 204 -2.70 5.10 -7.25
N GLU A 205 -2.79 4.26 -8.27
CA GLU A 205 -3.69 4.45 -9.42
C GLU A 205 -5.15 4.43 -8.98
N ALA A 206 -5.54 3.50 -8.10
CA ALA A 206 -6.89 3.42 -7.56
C ALA A 206 -7.24 4.65 -6.69
N LEU A 207 -6.30 5.11 -5.86
CA LEU A 207 -6.40 6.37 -5.11
C LEU A 207 -6.60 7.57 -6.02
N ALA A 208 -5.79 7.67 -7.08
CA ALA A 208 -5.91 8.74 -8.07
C ALA A 208 -7.29 8.73 -8.71
N LYS A 209 -7.75 7.56 -9.17
CA LYS A 209 -9.08 7.40 -9.77
C LYS A 209 -10.20 7.81 -8.81
N ALA A 210 -10.14 7.40 -7.54
CA ALA A 210 -11.11 7.76 -6.52
C ALA A 210 -11.13 9.27 -6.26
N TYR A 211 -9.95 9.88 -6.14
CA TYR A 211 -9.78 11.32 -5.96
C TYR A 211 -10.39 12.11 -7.13
N PHE A 212 -10.04 11.77 -8.37
CA PHE A 212 -10.57 12.46 -9.56
C PHE A 212 -12.10 12.29 -9.68
N ALA A 213 -12.63 11.10 -9.36
CA ALA A 213 -14.07 10.86 -9.33
C ALA A 213 -14.79 11.74 -8.29
N GLU A 214 -14.20 11.92 -7.10
CA GLU A 214 -14.77 12.79 -6.08
C GLU A 214 -14.71 14.27 -6.49
N VAL A 215 -13.59 14.74 -7.09
CA VAL A 215 -13.52 16.11 -7.62
C VAL A 215 -14.57 16.33 -8.72
N LYS A 216 -14.76 15.37 -9.63
CA LYS A 216 -15.80 15.44 -10.66
C LYS A 216 -17.18 15.58 -10.03
N LYS A 217 -17.50 14.74 -9.05
CA LYS A 217 -18.77 14.77 -8.30
C LYS A 217 -18.99 16.10 -7.59
N GLN A 218 -17.94 16.71 -7.02
CA GLN A 218 -18.03 18.05 -6.44
C GLN A 218 -18.41 19.08 -7.51
N VAL A 219 -17.80 19.03 -8.70
CA VAL A 219 -18.18 19.93 -9.81
C VAL A 219 -19.60 19.67 -10.30
N GLU A 220 -20.06 18.41 -10.32
CA GLU A 220 -21.45 18.07 -10.64
C GLU A 220 -22.42 18.67 -9.61
N GLN A 221 -22.08 18.65 -8.32
CA GLN A 221 -22.86 19.30 -7.26
C GLN A 221 -22.91 20.83 -7.44
N LEU A 222 -21.77 21.46 -7.72
CA LEU A 222 -21.71 22.90 -8.00
C LEU A 222 -22.56 23.26 -9.23
N ARG A 223 -22.45 22.48 -10.30
CA ARG A 223 -23.25 22.63 -11.51
C ARG A 223 -24.74 22.55 -11.19
N ASN A 224 -25.17 21.54 -10.43
CA ASN A 224 -26.57 21.35 -10.10
C ASN A 224 -27.10 22.49 -9.23
N SER A 225 -26.31 22.98 -8.27
CA SER A 225 -26.65 24.18 -7.50
C SER A 225 -26.84 25.40 -8.41
N ILE A 226 -25.90 25.66 -9.31
CA ILE A 226 -25.96 26.78 -10.27
C ILE A 226 -27.15 26.63 -11.22
N ALA A 227 -27.48 25.42 -11.65
CA ALA A 227 -28.62 25.18 -12.53
C ALA A 227 -29.98 25.56 -11.90
N THR A 228 -30.08 25.51 -10.57
CA THR A 228 -31.31 25.93 -9.86
C THR A 228 -31.46 27.45 -9.77
N ASP A 229 -30.36 28.19 -9.67
CA ASP A 229 -30.33 29.66 -9.73
C ASP A 229 -29.07 30.13 -10.47
N PRO A 230 -29.14 30.31 -11.80
CA PRO A 230 -27.98 30.69 -12.61
C PRO A 230 -27.33 32.02 -12.21
N LYS A 231 -28.03 32.88 -11.45
CA LYS A 231 -27.45 34.13 -10.94
C LYS A 231 -26.32 33.89 -9.93
N THR A 232 -26.32 32.72 -9.28
CA THR A 232 -25.28 32.32 -8.32
C THR A 232 -23.96 31.93 -8.99
N PHE A 233 -23.93 31.73 -10.32
CA PHE A 233 -22.72 31.29 -11.02
C PHE A 233 -21.51 32.15 -10.65
N GLY A 234 -21.67 33.47 -10.66
CA GLY A 234 -20.59 34.40 -10.37
C GLY A 234 -19.99 34.22 -8.98
N ASP A 235 -20.83 34.02 -7.96
CA ASP A 235 -20.37 33.86 -6.59
C ASP A 235 -19.74 32.48 -6.36
N VAL A 236 -20.32 31.44 -6.96
CA VAL A 236 -19.75 30.09 -6.92
C VAL A 236 -18.39 30.07 -7.63
N ALA A 237 -18.27 30.70 -8.80
CA ALA A 237 -17.00 30.78 -9.52
C ALA A 237 -15.93 31.53 -8.73
N LYS A 238 -16.27 32.66 -8.09
CA LYS A 238 -15.33 33.39 -7.21
C LYS A 238 -14.78 32.54 -6.07
N LYS A 239 -15.64 31.72 -5.48
CA LYS A 239 -15.29 30.91 -4.31
C LYS A 239 -14.57 29.61 -4.68
N GLU A 240 -15.02 28.96 -5.74
CA GLU A 240 -14.69 27.56 -6.01
C GLU A 240 -13.77 27.37 -7.23
N SER A 241 -13.74 28.30 -8.18
CA SER A 241 -12.99 28.11 -9.43
C SER A 241 -11.48 28.34 -9.25
N ASN A 242 -10.66 27.51 -9.90
CA ASN A 242 -9.22 27.71 -10.05
C ASN A 242 -8.86 28.52 -11.31
N ASP A 243 -9.84 28.91 -12.13
CA ASP A 243 -9.61 29.71 -13.34
C ASP A 243 -9.31 31.19 -13.00
N PRO A 244 -8.43 31.89 -13.73
CA PRO A 244 -8.16 33.31 -13.50
C PRO A 244 -9.42 34.21 -13.54
N SER A 245 -10.43 33.85 -14.35
CA SER A 245 -11.70 34.57 -14.43
C SER A 245 -12.57 34.43 -13.17
N ALA A 246 -12.21 33.54 -12.23
CA ALA A 246 -12.89 33.37 -10.94
C ALA A 246 -13.12 34.71 -10.24
N SER A 247 -12.10 35.58 -10.22
CA SER A 247 -12.18 36.92 -9.62
C SER A 247 -13.32 37.79 -10.17
N ASN A 248 -13.69 37.60 -11.45
CA ASN A 248 -14.79 38.27 -12.12
C ASN A 248 -16.05 37.37 -12.25
N GLY A 249 -16.19 36.40 -11.35
CA GLY A 249 -17.30 35.45 -11.35
C GLY A 249 -17.34 34.54 -12.57
N GLY A 250 -16.18 34.19 -13.10
CA GLY A 250 -16.04 33.31 -14.25
C GLY A 250 -16.29 33.98 -15.60
N LEU A 251 -16.59 35.28 -15.64
CA LEU A 251 -16.94 35.98 -16.88
C LEU A 251 -15.73 36.07 -17.81
N LEU A 252 -15.90 35.57 -19.03
CA LEU A 252 -14.91 35.67 -20.10
C LEU A 252 -15.22 36.86 -21.01
N GLU A 253 -14.18 37.42 -21.63
CA GLU A 253 -14.35 38.42 -22.69
C GLU A 253 -15.20 37.83 -23.83
N ALA A 254 -15.93 38.70 -24.54
CA ALA A 254 -16.73 38.25 -25.66
C ALA A 254 -15.83 37.74 -26.79
N MET A 255 -16.08 36.52 -27.26
CA MET A 255 -15.23 35.87 -28.25
C MET A 255 -16.05 35.41 -29.45
N ASN A 256 -15.44 35.42 -30.63
CA ASN A 256 -16.01 34.77 -31.80
C ASN A 256 -15.70 33.27 -31.83
N THR A 257 -16.30 32.55 -32.78
CA THR A 257 -16.09 31.11 -32.97
C THR A 257 -14.61 30.75 -33.18
N ALA A 258 -13.83 31.58 -33.88
CA ALA A 258 -12.41 31.31 -34.11
C ALA A 258 -11.60 31.38 -32.80
N ALA A 259 -11.81 32.41 -31.98
CA ALA A 259 -11.18 32.54 -30.67
C ALA A 259 -11.59 31.42 -29.71
N LEU A 260 -12.86 30.96 -29.76
CA LEU A 260 -13.30 29.77 -29.02
C LEU A 260 -12.53 28.52 -29.42
N LYS A 261 -12.34 28.27 -30.72
CA LYS A 261 -11.58 27.13 -31.24
C LYS A 261 -10.13 27.13 -30.77
N THR A 262 -9.52 28.31 -30.72
CA THR A 262 -8.11 28.45 -30.30
C THR A 262 -7.93 28.31 -28.79
N ASN A 263 -8.78 28.97 -28.00
CA ASN A 263 -8.54 29.13 -26.55
C ASN A 263 -9.32 28.13 -25.68
N TYR A 264 -10.35 27.48 -26.24
CA TYR A 264 -11.28 26.59 -25.52
C TYR A 264 -11.63 25.35 -26.35
N ALA A 265 -10.66 24.78 -27.05
CA ALA A 265 -10.83 23.61 -27.91
C ALA A 265 -11.53 22.43 -27.19
N ASP A 266 -11.17 22.18 -25.93
CA ASP A 266 -11.75 21.10 -25.13
C ASP A 266 -13.25 21.32 -24.81
N SER A 267 -13.72 22.58 -24.83
CA SER A 267 -15.09 22.94 -24.43
C SER A 267 -15.98 23.34 -25.60
N ILE A 268 -15.43 23.53 -26.80
CA ILE A 268 -16.16 24.19 -27.90
C ILE A 268 -17.41 23.43 -28.32
N THR A 269 -17.33 22.09 -28.43
CA THR A 269 -18.49 21.28 -28.84
C THR A 269 -19.65 21.46 -27.87
N ALA A 270 -19.38 21.54 -26.57
CA ALA A 270 -20.41 21.84 -25.58
C ALA A 270 -20.96 23.27 -25.79
N ILE A 271 -20.08 24.27 -25.90
CA ILE A 271 -20.46 25.67 -26.06
C ILE A 271 -21.35 25.92 -27.28
N GLU A 272 -21.02 25.32 -28.43
CA GLU A 272 -21.78 25.49 -29.68
C GLU A 272 -23.20 24.91 -29.59
N THR A 273 -23.39 23.87 -28.78
CA THR A 273 -24.69 23.21 -28.56
C THR A 273 -25.56 23.88 -27.50
N LEU A 274 -24.98 24.72 -26.64
CA LEU A 274 -25.72 25.43 -25.59
C LEU A 274 -26.66 26.50 -26.17
N LYS A 275 -27.82 26.64 -25.56
CA LYS A 275 -28.68 27.82 -25.74
C LYS A 275 -28.32 28.89 -24.73
N VAL A 276 -28.67 30.13 -25.06
CA VAL A 276 -28.50 31.26 -24.14
C VAL A 276 -29.27 30.99 -22.85
N GLY A 277 -28.59 31.12 -21.71
CA GLY A 277 -29.11 30.79 -20.39
C GLY A 277 -28.92 29.32 -19.96
N GLU A 278 -28.28 28.48 -20.78
CA GLU A 278 -27.99 27.10 -20.41
C GLU A 278 -26.57 26.91 -19.84
N ILE A 279 -26.44 25.86 -19.02
CA ILE A 279 -25.19 25.40 -18.43
C ILE A 279 -24.81 24.02 -18.99
N SER A 280 -23.54 23.84 -19.35
CA SER A 280 -23.01 22.57 -19.85
C SER A 280 -23.11 21.45 -18.82
N ALA A 281 -22.97 20.21 -19.27
CA ALA A 281 -22.53 19.12 -18.40
C ALA A 281 -21.10 19.40 -17.88
N VAL A 282 -20.64 18.60 -16.92
CA VAL A 282 -19.24 18.66 -16.48
C VAL A 282 -18.36 18.13 -17.61
N LEU A 283 -17.44 18.97 -18.06
CA LEU A 283 -16.50 18.69 -19.13
C LEU A 283 -15.17 18.25 -18.51
N GLU A 284 -14.59 17.18 -19.04
CA GLU A 284 -13.23 16.75 -18.70
C GLU A 284 -12.27 17.38 -19.70
N THR A 285 -11.42 18.29 -19.23
CA THR A 285 -10.50 19.05 -20.08
C THR A 285 -9.06 18.83 -19.63
N SER A 286 -8.10 19.25 -20.45
CA SER A 286 -6.68 19.29 -20.08
C SER A 286 -6.39 20.13 -18.82
N ARG A 287 -7.29 21.05 -18.45
CA ARG A 287 -7.18 21.93 -17.26
C ARG A 287 -7.91 21.40 -16.03
N GLY A 288 -8.59 20.27 -16.15
CA GLY A 288 -9.43 19.67 -15.11
C GLY A 288 -10.91 19.66 -15.49
N TYR A 289 -11.76 19.69 -14.47
CA TYR A 289 -13.21 19.62 -14.62
C TYR A 289 -13.80 21.01 -14.80
N GLU A 290 -14.59 21.18 -15.85
CA GLU A 290 -15.10 22.48 -16.28
C GLU A 290 -16.61 22.47 -16.45
N ILE A 291 -17.24 23.60 -16.12
CA ILE A 291 -18.62 23.92 -16.52
C ILE A 291 -18.67 25.30 -17.16
N VAL A 292 -19.48 25.41 -18.21
CA VAL A 292 -19.66 26.65 -18.98
C VAL A 292 -21.12 27.05 -18.97
N TYR A 293 -21.38 28.34 -18.77
CA TYR A 293 -22.70 28.95 -18.87
C TYR A 293 -22.71 29.96 -20.01
N LEU A 294 -23.67 29.85 -20.92
CA LEU A 294 -23.79 30.75 -22.07
C LEU A 294 -24.66 31.95 -21.71
N GLU A 295 -24.06 33.12 -21.46
CA GLU A 295 -24.81 34.33 -21.13
C GLU A 295 -25.46 34.97 -22.36
N LYS A 296 -24.72 35.03 -23.47
CA LYS A 296 -25.16 35.69 -24.70
C LYS A 296 -24.55 35.03 -25.92
N ARG A 297 -25.34 34.97 -26.99
CA ARG A 297 -24.93 34.59 -28.34
C ARG A 297 -25.60 35.58 -29.30
N VAL A 298 -24.81 36.38 -29.99
CA VAL A 298 -25.30 37.45 -30.88
C VAL A 298 -24.49 37.50 -32.17
N ALA A 299 -25.07 38.03 -33.24
CA ALA A 299 -24.32 38.32 -34.45
C ALA A 299 -23.20 39.35 -34.16
N ALA A 300 -22.01 39.12 -34.69
CA ALA A 300 -20.90 40.05 -34.56
C ALA A 300 -21.17 41.35 -35.35
N ALA A 301 -20.58 42.45 -34.87
CA ALA A 301 -20.70 43.75 -35.54
C ALA A 301 -20.13 43.74 -36.97
N LYS A 302 -19.10 42.93 -37.22
CA LYS A 302 -18.57 42.65 -38.57
C LYS A 302 -19.04 41.27 -39.00
N LYS A 303 -19.65 41.16 -40.19
CA LYS A 303 -20.12 39.87 -40.74
C LYS A 303 -19.02 38.79 -40.82
N ALA A 304 -17.77 39.18 -41.07
CA ALA A 304 -16.64 38.25 -41.15
C ALA A 304 -16.33 37.56 -39.81
N ASP A 305 -16.72 38.16 -38.68
CA ASP A 305 -16.45 37.64 -37.34
C ASP A 305 -17.53 36.65 -36.86
N GLY A 306 -18.60 36.45 -37.64
CA GLY A 306 -19.63 35.46 -37.36
C GLY A 306 -20.49 35.79 -36.12
N GLU A 307 -20.51 34.90 -35.14
CA GLU A 307 -21.23 35.05 -33.87
C GLU A 307 -20.27 35.37 -32.73
N MET A 308 -20.71 36.22 -31.80
CA MET A 308 -20.03 36.53 -30.55
C MET A 308 -20.71 35.82 -29.38
N PHE A 309 -19.88 35.23 -28.52
CA PHE A 309 -20.27 34.47 -27.34
C PHE A 309 -19.79 35.21 -26.09
N THR A 310 -20.68 35.39 -25.13
CA THR A 310 -20.34 35.82 -23.77
C THR A 310 -20.64 34.65 -22.83
N LEU A 311 -19.63 34.21 -22.09
CA LEU A 311 -19.66 32.99 -21.31
C LEU A 311 -19.23 33.25 -19.87
N ARG A 312 -19.74 32.45 -18.94
CA ARG A 312 -19.08 32.23 -17.65
C ARG A 312 -18.49 30.83 -17.59
N ARG A 313 -17.36 30.70 -16.91
CA ARG A 313 -16.63 29.44 -16.74
C ARG A 313 -16.27 29.21 -15.29
N LEU A 314 -16.37 27.95 -14.86
CA LEU A 314 -15.83 27.47 -13.59
C LEU A 314 -14.97 26.25 -13.87
N VAL A 315 -13.77 26.23 -13.28
CA VAL A 315 -12.80 25.14 -13.45
C VAL A 315 -12.35 24.66 -12.09
N LYS A 316 -12.35 23.35 -11.86
CA LYS A 316 -11.61 22.72 -10.77
C LYS A 316 -10.41 22.00 -11.36
N THR A 317 -9.21 22.39 -10.94
CA THR A 317 -7.95 21.77 -11.36
C THR A 317 -7.49 20.80 -10.28
N PRO A 318 -7.74 19.48 -10.44
CA PRO A 318 -7.39 18.50 -9.43
C PRO A 318 -5.86 18.33 -9.28
N GLY A 319 -5.34 18.53 -8.07
CA GLY A 319 -3.92 18.31 -7.74
C GLY A 319 -3.67 17.01 -6.96
N PHE A 320 -3.72 15.85 -7.62
CA PHE A 320 -3.59 14.55 -6.94
C PHE A 320 -2.26 14.41 -6.16
N ASN A 321 -1.14 14.81 -6.75
CA ASN A 321 0.16 14.68 -6.09
C ASN A 321 0.23 15.52 -4.82
N THR A 322 -0.22 16.78 -4.86
CA THR A 322 -0.27 17.65 -3.68
C THR A 322 -1.20 17.07 -2.62
N TRP A 323 -2.41 16.66 -3.02
CA TRP A 323 -3.35 16.02 -2.12
C TRP A 323 -2.77 14.77 -1.47
N LEU A 324 -2.12 13.89 -2.23
CA LEU A 324 -1.52 12.67 -1.70
C LEU A 324 -0.39 12.99 -0.72
N GLN A 325 0.44 13.99 -1.01
CA GLN A 325 1.48 14.44 -0.08
C GLN A 325 0.89 14.99 1.21
N ASP A 326 -0.20 15.77 1.14
CA ASP A 326 -0.91 16.25 2.32
C ASP A 326 -1.48 15.09 3.16
N GLN A 327 -2.05 14.06 2.51
CA GLN A 327 -2.51 12.84 3.18
C GLN A 327 -1.35 12.07 3.82
N VAL A 328 -0.22 11.94 3.13
CA VAL A 328 1.00 11.30 3.68
C VAL A 328 1.48 12.05 4.91
N ASN A 329 1.56 13.38 4.86
CA ASN A 329 1.96 14.21 5.99
C ASN A 329 0.99 14.09 7.17
N ALA A 330 -0.32 14.05 6.90
CA ALA A 330 -1.34 13.86 7.92
C ALA A 330 -1.25 12.48 8.57
N GLU A 331 -1.10 11.42 7.77
CA GLU A 331 -0.98 10.04 8.28
C GLU A 331 0.34 9.82 9.04
N ILE A 332 1.44 10.49 8.68
CA ILE A 332 2.69 10.48 9.46
C ILE A 332 2.49 11.10 10.83
N LYS A 333 1.78 12.23 10.92
CA LYS A 333 1.49 12.89 12.21
C LYS A 333 0.55 12.06 13.09
N LYS A 334 -0.42 11.40 12.46
CA LYS A 334 -1.43 10.56 13.13
C LYS A 334 -0.85 9.22 13.59
N ASN A 335 0.02 8.60 12.80
CA ASN A 335 0.57 7.28 13.09
C ASN A 335 2.01 7.40 13.58
N ARG A 336 2.25 6.93 14.80
CA ARG A 336 3.62 6.84 15.32
C ARG A 336 4.44 5.87 14.47
N VAL A 337 5.55 6.36 13.92
CA VAL A 337 6.60 5.55 13.29
C VAL A 337 7.67 5.25 14.34
N ILE A 338 7.87 3.97 14.63
CA ILE A 338 8.91 3.49 15.56
C ILE A 338 9.94 2.76 14.74
N LEU A 339 11.20 3.16 14.86
CA LEU A 339 12.29 2.57 14.11
C LEU A 339 13.17 1.68 14.98
N PHE A 340 13.48 0.47 14.50
CA PHE A 340 14.39 -0.46 15.16
C PHE A 340 15.74 -0.59 14.46
N GLU A 341 15.87 -0.12 13.21
CA GLU A 341 17.15 -0.02 12.51
C GLU A 341 18.04 1.06 13.14
N PRO A 342 19.12 0.70 13.86
CA PRO A 342 19.88 1.63 14.69
C PRO A 342 20.67 2.68 13.89
N ARG A 343 20.88 2.45 12.58
CA ARG A 343 21.66 3.36 11.72
C ARG A 343 20.93 4.65 11.39
N PHE A 344 19.61 4.69 11.56
CA PHE A 344 18.80 5.84 11.20
C PHE A 344 17.98 6.36 12.38
N ARG A 345 17.50 7.59 12.21
CA ARG A 345 16.48 8.21 13.04
C ARG A 345 15.31 8.62 12.14
N TRP A 346 14.10 8.51 12.67
CA TRP A 346 12.90 8.98 12.00
C TRP A 346 12.70 10.46 12.32
N MET A 347 12.57 11.29 11.28
CA MET A 347 12.19 12.70 11.44
C MET A 347 10.73 12.87 11.01
N ALA A 348 9.83 12.96 11.99
CA ALA A 348 8.40 13.02 11.75
C ALA A 348 8.00 14.27 10.94
N ASP A 349 8.63 15.41 11.18
CA ASP A 349 8.33 16.67 10.47
C ASP A 349 8.71 16.62 8.99
N CYS A 350 9.68 15.79 8.63
CA CYS A 350 10.15 15.61 7.26
C CYS A 350 9.52 14.37 6.58
N GLY A 351 9.02 13.40 7.35
CA GLY A 351 8.62 12.09 6.82
C GLY A 351 9.77 11.26 6.24
N ILE A 352 11.02 11.49 6.67
CA ILE A 352 12.20 10.81 6.12
C ILE A 352 13.10 10.25 7.21
N LEU A 353 13.90 9.25 6.83
CA LEU A 353 15.01 8.74 7.61
C LEU A 353 16.28 9.58 7.43
N THR A 354 16.96 9.89 8.52
CA THR A 354 18.26 10.57 8.51
C THR A 354 19.32 9.80 9.29
N LYS A 355 20.59 10.05 8.98
CA LYS A 355 21.75 9.52 9.72
C LYS A 355 22.21 10.48 10.83
N THR A 356 21.84 11.75 10.72
CA THR A 356 22.17 12.88 11.59
C THR A 356 20.89 13.62 11.98
N GLU A 357 20.87 14.33 13.11
CA GLU A 357 19.87 15.38 13.36
C GLU A 357 20.18 16.51 12.38
N GLN A 358 19.38 16.65 11.32
CA GLN A 358 19.52 17.69 10.33
C GLN A 358 18.14 18.24 10.03
N ASP A 359 17.94 19.54 10.30
CA ASP A 359 16.64 20.19 10.23
C ASP A 359 16.02 20.13 8.83
N CYS A 360 14.69 20.02 8.77
CA CYS A 360 13.89 19.84 7.55
C CYS A 360 13.94 21.00 6.54
N THR A 361 14.84 21.98 6.68
CA THR A 361 14.77 23.29 6.02
C THR A 361 15.66 23.45 4.77
N THR A 362 16.42 22.44 4.35
CA THR A 362 17.33 22.58 3.18
C THR A 362 16.77 22.09 1.84
N THR A 363 15.45 22.04 1.64
CA THR A 363 14.86 21.64 0.34
C THR A 363 13.70 22.55 -0.08
N SER A 364 13.95 23.86 -0.10
CA SER A 364 13.11 24.82 -0.83
C SER A 364 13.91 25.86 -1.62
N ALA A 365 15.18 25.57 -1.94
CA ALA A 365 16.01 26.45 -2.76
C ALA A 365 16.89 25.60 -3.69
N ASN A 366 16.36 25.31 -4.88
CA ASN A 366 17.03 25.48 -6.18
C ASN A 366 16.08 25.11 -7.32
#